data_AF-A0A0S2Z5W4-F1
#
_entry.id   AF-A0A0S2Z5W4-F1
#
_cell.length_a   1.000
_cell.length_b   1.000
_cell.length_c   1.000
_cell.angle_alpha   90.00
_cell.angle_beta   90.00
_cell.angle_gamma   90.00
#
_symmetry.space_group_name_H-M   'P 1'
#
loop_
_entity.id
_entity.type
_entity.pdbx_description
1 polymer ?
#
loop_
_entity_poly.entity_id
_entity_poly.type
_entity_poly.pdbx_seq_one_letter_code
_entity_poly.pdbx_strand_id
1 'polypeptide(L)'
;MSRLQLAIEERDEAIARAKHMEMSLKVSELFSHLSLPSNWDYRLENINPEENDMTLQELLNRINNADTGIAIQKNGAIIVDRIYKTKECKMRITAEEMSALIEERDAALSKCKRLEQELHHVKEQNQTSANNMRHLTAENNQERALKAKLLSMQQARETAVQQYKKLEEEIQTLRVYYSLHKSLSQEENLKDQFNYTLSTYEEALKNRENIVSITQQQNEELATQLQQALTERANMELQLQHAREASQVANEKVQKLERLVDVLRKKVGTGTMRTVI
;
A
#
# COMPACT_ATOMS: atom_id res chain seq x y z
N MET A 1 74.74 -42.43 -58.97
CA MET A 1 74.51 -42.82 -57.56
C MET A 1 73.48 -41.91 -56.87
N SER A 2 73.52 -40.58 -57.03
CA SER A 2 72.62 -39.65 -56.30
C SER A 2 71.11 -39.78 -56.59
N ARG A 3 70.69 -40.10 -57.83
CA ARG A 3 69.25 -40.27 -58.14
C ARG A 3 68.61 -41.48 -57.48
N LEU A 4 69.39 -42.54 -57.27
CA LEU A 4 68.92 -43.75 -56.60
C LEU A 4 68.77 -43.53 -55.10
N GLN A 5 69.67 -42.74 -54.50
CA GLN A 5 69.58 -42.33 -53.10
C GLN A 5 68.37 -41.44 -52.83
N LEU A 6 68.09 -40.47 -53.70
CA LEU A 6 66.90 -39.62 -53.57
C LEU A 6 65.61 -40.42 -53.65
N ALA A 7 65.51 -41.38 -54.59
CA ALA A 7 64.35 -42.26 -54.70
C ALA A 7 64.18 -43.19 -53.48
N ILE A 8 65.27 -43.57 -52.82
CA ILE A 8 65.24 -44.33 -51.58
C ILE A 8 64.77 -43.44 -50.43
N GLU A 9 65.26 -42.20 -50.32
CA GLU A 9 64.80 -41.23 -49.32
C GLU A 9 63.32 -40.89 -49.49
N GLU A 10 62.86 -40.59 -50.70
CA GLU A 10 61.44 -40.29 -50.96
C GLU A 10 60.54 -41.49 -50.64
N ARG A 11 60.99 -42.71 -50.96
CA ARG A 11 60.29 -43.95 -50.61
C ARG A 11 60.25 -44.15 -49.10
N ASP A 12 61.37 -43.96 -48.41
CA ASP A 12 61.47 -44.19 -46.98
C ASP A 12 60.69 -43.12 -46.19
N GLU A 13 60.64 -41.89 -46.68
CA GLU A 13 59.78 -40.82 -46.15
C GLU A 13 58.28 -41.12 -46.40
N ALA A 14 57.93 -41.66 -47.57
CA ALA A 14 56.56 -42.11 -47.85
C ALA A 14 56.15 -43.30 -46.95
N ILE A 15 57.05 -44.25 -46.71
CA ILE A 15 56.83 -45.38 -45.79
C ILE A 15 56.70 -44.88 -44.35
N ALA A 16 57.50 -43.90 -43.94
CA ALA A 16 57.40 -43.28 -42.62
C ALA A 16 56.06 -42.56 -42.43
N ARG A 17 55.61 -41.79 -43.44
CA ARG A 17 54.28 -41.15 -43.44
C ARG A 17 53.15 -42.17 -43.38
N ALA A 18 53.22 -43.25 -44.17
CA ALA A 18 52.22 -44.31 -44.16
C ALA A 18 52.14 -45.04 -42.81
N LYS A 19 53.29 -45.37 -42.20
CA LYS A 19 53.34 -45.99 -40.86
C LYS A 19 52.81 -45.07 -39.78
N HIS A 20 53.09 -43.76 -39.84
CA HIS A 20 52.53 -42.80 -38.90
C HIS A 20 51.00 -42.72 -39.01
N MET A 21 50.47 -42.77 -40.24
CA MET A 21 49.04 -42.78 -40.50
C MET A 21 48.38 -44.08 -40.03
N GLU A 22 49.02 -45.24 -40.26
CA GLU A 22 48.57 -46.54 -39.76
C GLU A 22 48.58 -46.61 -38.22
N MET A 23 49.60 -46.04 -37.58
CA MET A 23 49.70 -45.99 -36.12
C MET A 23 48.65 -45.04 -35.53
N SER A 24 48.37 -43.91 -36.19
CA SER A 24 47.28 -43.01 -35.82
C SER A 24 45.89 -43.68 -35.96
N LEU A 25 45.69 -44.49 -37.00
CA LEU A 25 44.47 -45.30 -37.18
C LEU A 25 44.35 -46.39 -36.10
N LYS A 26 45.43 -47.14 -35.79
CA LYS A 26 45.44 -48.15 -34.72
C LYS A 26 45.17 -47.56 -33.35
N VAL A 27 45.72 -46.37 -33.07
CA VAL A 27 45.39 -45.63 -31.84
C VAL A 27 43.91 -45.24 -31.87
N SER A 28 43.37 -44.79 -33.01
CA SER A 28 41.93 -44.50 -33.13
C SER A 28 41.03 -45.75 -32.93
N GLU A 29 41.44 -46.92 -33.42
CA GLU A 29 40.71 -48.20 -33.26
C GLU A 29 40.81 -48.77 -31.85
N LEU A 30 41.96 -48.65 -31.19
CA LEU A 30 42.12 -49.03 -29.77
C LEU A 30 41.19 -48.21 -28.86
N PHE A 31 40.93 -46.95 -29.23
CA PHE A 31 39.99 -46.09 -28.52
C PHE A 31 38.51 -46.38 -28.88
N SER A 32 38.20 -47.02 -30.01
CA SER A 32 36.82 -47.43 -30.31
C SER A 32 36.40 -48.69 -29.56
N HIS A 33 37.36 -49.54 -29.16
CA HIS A 33 37.10 -50.77 -28.40
C HIS A 33 36.94 -50.57 -26.88
N LEU A 34 37.25 -49.38 -26.36
CA LEU A 34 36.83 -48.93 -25.01
C LEU A 34 35.35 -48.54 -25.07
N SER A 35 34.49 -49.54 -25.17
CA SER A 35 33.04 -49.43 -25.17
C SER A 35 32.53 -48.88 -23.83
N LEU A 36 32.46 -47.55 -23.70
CA LEU A 36 31.59 -46.88 -22.75
C LEU A 36 30.12 -47.07 -23.18
N PRO A 37 29.16 -47.11 -22.23
CA PRO A 37 27.77 -47.46 -22.50
C PRO A 37 27.17 -46.63 -23.63
N SER A 38 26.41 -47.33 -24.47
CA SER A 38 25.67 -46.92 -25.67
C SER A 38 24.54 -45.91 -25.42
N ASN A 39 24.75 -44.96 -24.50
CA ASN A 39 23.89 -43.81 -24.22
C ASN A 39 24.70 -42.50 -24.10
N TRP A 40 25.86 -42.41 -24.78
CA TRP A 40 26.52 -41.12 -25.03
C TRP A 40 25.83 -40.43 -26.22
N ASP A 41 24.57 -40.08 -25.97
CA ASP A 41 23.66 -39.34 -26.83
C ASP A 41 24.40 -38.46 -27.85
N TYR A 42 24.03 -38.65 -29.11
CA TYR A 42 24.48 -37.93 -30.30
C TYR A 42 24.07 -36.46 -30.22
N ARG A 43 24.61 -35.73 -29.24
CA ARG A 43 24.59 -34.28 -29.23
C ARG A 43 25.85 -33.82 -29.92
N LEU A 44 25.73 -33.65 -31.23
CA LEU A 44 26.44 -32.60 -31.98
C LEU A 44 26.02 -31.20 -31.46
N GLU A 45 25.92 -31.01 -30.15
CA GLU A 45 25.65 -29.71 -29.55
C GLU A 45 26.97 -29.17 -29.02
N ASN A 46 27.35 -28.02 -29.59
CA ASN A 46 28.57 -27.26 -29.33
C ASN A 46 29.89 -27.87 -29.81
N ILE A 47 30.02 -27.93 -31.14
CA ILE A 47 31.26 -27.42 -31.76
C ILE A 47 31.05 -25.90 -31.96
N ASN A 48 30.82 -25.16 -30.87
CA ASN A 48 30.80 -23.70 -30.90
C ASN A 48 32.16 -23.19 -30.39
N PRO A 49 32.88 -22.37 -31.17
CA PRO A 49 34.25 -22.00 -30.84
C PRO A 49 34.27 -20.75 -29.96
N GLU A 50 34.48 -20.92 -28.66
CA GLU A 50 35.32 -19.93 -27.98
C GLU A 50 36.74 -20.15 -28.51
N GLU A 51 37.07 -19.38 -29.56
CA GLU A 51 38.38 -18.73 -29.83
C GLU A 51 38.65 -18.44 -31.31
N ASN A 52 37.77 -18.76 -32.28
CA ASN A 52 37.87 -18.23 -33.67
C ASN A 52 36.61 -18.45 -34.55
N ASP A 53 35.68 -17.49 -34.48
CA ASP A 53 34.80 -16.83 -35.46
C ASP A 53 34.18 -17.51 -36.71
N MET A 54 34.18 -18.84 -36.87
CA MET A 54 33.36 -19.44 -37.93
C MET A 54 32.59 -20.67 -37.47
N THR A 55 31.31 -20.74 -37.81
CA THR A 55 30.49 -21.92 -37.51
C THR A 55 30.92 -23.12 -38.38
N LEU A 56 30.63 -24.35 -37.94
CA LEU A 56 30.86 -25.54 -38.76
C LEU A 56 30.11 -25.42 -40.10
N GLN A 57 28.90 -24.85 -40.07
CA GLN A 57 28.09 -24.61 -41.25
C GLN A 57 28.74 -23.63 -42.24
N GLU A 58 29.37 -22.56 -41.74
CA GLU A 58 30.14 -21.64 -42.59
C GLU A 58 31.37 -22.29 -43.21
N LEU A 59 32.09 -23.13 -42.47
CA LEU A 59 33.23 -23.88 -42.99
C LEU A 59 32.81 -24.85 -44.11
N LEU A 60 31.71 -25.56 -43.91
CA LEU A 60 31.16 -26.47 -44.92
C LEU A 60 30.67 -25.70 -46.16
N ASN A 61 29.99 -24.57 -45.97
CA ASN A 61 29.57 -23.70 -47.08
C ASN A 61 30.76 -23.16 -47.87
N ARG A 62 31.86 -22.79 -47.21
CA ARG A 62 33.09 -22.33 -47.86
C ARG A 62 33.81 -23.44 -48.61
N ILE A 63 33.78 -24.68 -48.11
CA ILE A 63 34.29 -25.85 -48.83
C ILE A 63 33.44 -26.11 -50.08
N ASN A 64 32.12 -26.08 -49.94
CA ASN A 64 31.19 -26.35 -51.04
C ASN A 64 31.29 -25.31 -52.18
N ASN A 65 31.60 -24.05 -51.83
CA ASN A 65 31.69 -22.94 -52.78
C ASN A 65 33.14 -22.54 -53.11
N ALA A 66 34.14 -23.40 -52.83
CA ALA A 66 35.54 -23.07 -53.07
C ALA A 66 35.95 -23.30 -54.53
N ASP A 67 36.47 -22.26 -55.19
CA ASP A 67 36.94 -22.32 -56.58
C ASP A 67 38.33 -22.98 -56.75
N THR A 68 39.01 -23.30 -55.63
CA THR A 68 40.36 -23.91 -55.64
C THR A 68 40.52 -25.00 -54.60
N GLY A 69 41.29 -26.04 -54.94
CA GLY A 69 41.61 -27.14 -54.02
C GLY A 69 42.36 -26.70 -52.76
N ILE A 70 43.15 -25.61 -52.85
CA ILE A 70 43.86 -25.02 -51.71
C ILE A 70 42.86 -24.43 -50.69
N ALA A 71 41.80 -23.78 -51.16
CA ALA A 71 40.75 -23.25 -50.29
C ALA A 71 39.96 -24.37 -49.61
N ILE A 72 39.68 -25.48 -50.32
CA ILE A 72 39.07 -26.68 -49.72
C ILE A 72 39.97 -27.26 -48.63
N GLN A 73 41.26 -27.45 -48.93
CA GLN A 73 42.22 -28.01 -47.97
C GLN A 73 42.36 -27.15 -46.72
N LYS A 74 42.44 -25.81 -46.87
CA LYS A 74 42.56 -24.88 -45.75
C LYS A 74 41.35 -24.94 -44.81
N ASN A 75 40.13 -24.92 -45.37
CA ASN A 75 38.92 -25.02 -44.55
C ASN A 75 38.75 -26.44 -43.95
N GLY A 76 39.12 -27.49 -44.69
CA GLY A 76 39.13 -28.86 -44.19
C GLY A 76 40.09 -29.07 -43.02
N ALA A 77 41.29 -28.47 -43.07
CA ALA A 77 42.26 -28.53 -41.98
C ALA A 77 41.72 -27.88 -40.69
N ILE A 78 40.97 -26.79 -40.80
CA ILE A 78 40.32 -26.14 -39.64
C ILE A 78 39.26 -27.06 -39.01
N ILE A 79 38.47 -27.76 -39.82
CA ILE A 79 37.47 -28.73 -39.30
C ILE A 79 38.18 -29.88 -38.56
N VAL A 80 39.23 -30.45 -39.15
CA VAL A 80 39.98 -31.56 -38.54
C VAL A 80 40.66 -31.14 -37.24
N ASP A 81 41.29 -29.96 -37.20
CA ASP A 81 41.89 -29.39 -35.99
C ASP A 81 40.85 -29.22 -34.86
N ARG A 82 39.65 -28.73 -35.19
CA ARG A 82 38.55 -28.60 -34.23
C ARG A 82 38.09 -29.95 -33.68
N ILE A 83 37.92 -30.96 -34.53
CA ILE A 83 37.53 -32.30 -34.09
C ILE A 83 38.57 -32.86 -33.11
N TYR A 84 39.86 -32.70 -33.43
CA TYR A 84 40.94 -33.18 -32.58
C TYR A 84 40.95 -32.47 -31.22
N LYS A 85 40.88 -31.13 -31.22
CA LYS A 85 40.82 -30.33 -29.98
C LYS A 85 39.59 -30.64 -29.12
N THR A 86 38.42 -30.83 -29.72
CA THR A 86 37.21 -31.23 -28.98
C THR A 86 37.40 -32.63 -28.37
N LYS A 87 37.99 -33.57 -29.10
CA LYS A 87 38.27 -34.93 -28.57
C LYS A 87 39.25 -34.87 -27.41
N GLU A 88 40.35 -34.14 -27.56
CA GLU A 88 41.37 -33.96 -26.53
C GLU A 88 40.78 -33.26 -25.28
N CYS A 89 39.98 -32.21 -25.48
CA CYS A 89 39.31 -31.51 -24.38
C CYS A 89 38.36 -32.45 -23.61
N LYS A 90 37.57 -33.27 -24.30
CA LYS A 90 36.71 -34.28 -23.67
C LYS A 90 37.52 -35.28 -22.85
N MET A 91 38.61 -35.80 -23.41
CA MET A 91 39.50 -36.73 -22.69
C MET A 91 40.11 -36.10 -21.44
N ARG A 92 40.54 -34.84 -21.53
CA ARG A 92 41.07 -34.09 -20.40
C ARG A 92 40.03 -33.90 -19.30
N ILE A 93 38.81 -33.47 -19.65
CA ILE A 93 37.70 -33.30 -18.71
C ILE A 93 37.40 -34.63 -18.00
N THR A 94 37.24 -35.73 -18.75
CA THR A 94 36.95 -37.03 -18.13
C THR A 94 38.08 -37.51 -17.22
N ALA A 95 39.35 -37.25 -17.58
CA ALA A 95 40.48 -37.57 -16.71
C ALA A 95 40.45 -36.77 -15.40
N GLU A 96 40.19 -35.45 -15.49
CA GLU A 96 40.04 -34.56 -14.34
C GLU A 96 38.87 -34.98 -13.44
N GLU A 97 37.71 -35.32 -14.03
CA GLU A 97 36.53 -35.83 -13.31
C GLU A 97 36.82 -37.16 -12.59
N MET A 98 37.47 -38.11 -13.27
CA MET A 98 37.85 -39.38 -12.65
C MET A 98 38.84 -39.17 -11.49
N SER A 99 39.81 -38.27 -11.64
CA SER A 99 40.74 -37.91 -10.57
C SER A 99 40.02 -37.30 -9.37
N ALA A 100 39.11 -36.35 -9.59
CA ALA A 100 38.34 -35.71 -8.51
C ALA A 100 37.47 -36.73 -7.74
N LEU A 101 36.83 -37.67 -8.44
CA LEU A 101 36.04 -38.73 -7.81
C LEU A 101 36.89 -39.67 -6.95
N ILE A 102 38.11 -39.97 -7.39
CA ILE A 102 39.06 -40.79 -6.62
C ILE A 102 39.47 -40.06 -5.34
N GLU A 103 39.77 -38.77 -5.41
CA GLU A 103 40.13 -37.95 -4.26
C GLU A 103 38.98 -37.85 -3.25
N GLU A 104 37.74 -37.62 -3.72
CA GLU A 104 36.56 -37.58 -2.85
C GLU A 104 36.32 -38.92 -2.15
N ARG A 105 36.43 -40.03 -2.88
CA ARG A 105 36.33 -41.38 -2.33
C ARG A 105 37.38 -41.61 -1.23
N ASP A 106 38.63 -41.23 -1.47
CA ASP A 106 39.73 -41.47 -0.53
C ASP A 106 39.63 -40.59 0.72
N ALA A 107 39.14 -39.35 0.57
CA ALA A 107 38.80 -38.47 1.69
C ALA A 107 37.67 -39.05 2.54
N ALA A 108 36.61 -39.57 1.90
CA ALA A 108 35.50 -40.22 2.58
C ALA A 108 35.95 -41.48 3.33
N LEU A 109 36.75 -42.34 2.69
CA LEU A 109 37.32 -43.54 3.32
C LEU A 109 38.20 -43.19 4.53
N SER A 110 39.01 -42.14 4.43
CA SER A 110 39.85 -41.68 5.54
C SER A 110 39.00 -41.17 6.72
N LYS A 111 37.91 -40.46 6.43
CA LYS A 111 36.94 -40.04 7.44
C LYS A 111 36.25 -41.24 8.11
N CYS A 112 35.84 -42.24 7.34
CA CYS A 112 35.26 -43.47 7.87
C CYS A 112 36.23 -44.19 8.81
N LYS A 113 37.49 -44.39 8.40
CA LYS A 113 38.52 -45.01 9.25
C LYS A 113 38.74 -44.25 10.56
N ARG A 114 38.76 -42.91 10.52
CA ARG A 114 38.88 -42.09 11.74
C ARG A 114 37.68 -42.28 12.67
N LEU A 115 36.46 -42.24 12.14
CA LEU A 115 35.25 -42.42 12.93
C LEU A 115 35.17 -43.82 13.55
N GLU A 116 35.62 -44.86 12.82
CA GLU A 116 35.73 -46.21 13.35
C GLU A 116 36.72 -46.31 14.52
N GLN A 117 37.85 -45.61 14.44
CA GLN A 117 38.83 -45.52 15.54
C GLN A 117 38.27 -44.77 16.75
N GLU A 118 37.60 -43.63 16.53
CA GLU A 118 36.93 -42.87 17.59
C GLU A 118 35.84 -43.70 18.28
N LEU A 119 35.06 -44.45 17.51
CA LEU A 119 34.05 -45.36 18.04
C LEU A 119 34.69 -46.47 18.88
N HIS A 120 35.79 -47.06 18.40
CA HIS A 120 36.53 -48.05 19.17
C HIS A 120 37.05 -47.46 20.49
N HIS A 121 37.66 -46.27 20.43
CA HIS A 121 38.18 -45.57 21.59
C HIS A 121 37.08 -45.24 22.61
N VAL A 122 35.91 -44.75 22.16
CA VAL A 122 34.76 -44.50 23.04
C VAL A 122 34.21 -45.79 23.63
N LYS A 123 34.17 -46.89 22.87
CA LYS A 123 33.76 -48.21 23.39
C LYS A 123 34.74 -48.72 24.45
N GLU A 124 36.04 -48.63 24.21
CA GLU A 124 37.08 -48.97 25.19
C GLU A 124 37.02 -48.07 26.42
N GLN A 125 36.84 -46.77 26.23
CA GLN A 125 36.68 -45.80 27.31
C GLN A 125 35.43 -46.11 28.13
N ASN A 126 34.30 -46.43 27.49
CA ASN A 126 33.07 -46.83 28.18
C ASN A 126 33.23 -48.17 28.90
N GLN A 127 33.96 -49.13 28.33
CA GLN A 127 34.20 -50.42 28.97
C GLN A 127 35.17 -50.30 30.16
N THR A 128 36.18 -49.44 30.07
CA THR A 128 37.09 -49.11 31.18
C THR A 128 36.43 -48.22 32.25
N SER A 129 35.47 -47.37 31.85
CA SER A 129 34.68 -46.52 32.75
C SER A 129 33.53 -47.28 33.42
N ALA A 130 32.94 -48.28 32.76
CA ALA A 130 31.96 -49.19 33.34
C ALA A 130 32.53 -50.03 34.49
N ASN A 131 33.84 -50.30 34.47
CA ASN A 131 34.56 -50.94 35.58
C ASN A 131 34.91 -49.97 36.73
N ASN A 132 34.64 -48.66 36.58
CA ASN A 132 34.86 -47.64 37.59
C ASN A 132 33.54 -46.99 38.03
N MET A 133 32.95 -47.52 39.12
CA MET A 133 31.70 -47.05 39.73
C MET A 133 31.62 -45.52 39.97
N ARG A 134 32.77 -44.84 40.11
CA ARG A 134 32.84 -43.37 40.27
C ARG A 134 32.43 -42.58 39.01
N HIS A 135 32.71 -43.08 37.80
CA HIS A 135 32.42 -42.35 36.56
C HIS A 135 30.92 -42.33 36.23
N LEU A 136 30.25 -43.49 36.37
CA LEU A 136 28.79 -43.60 36.24
C LEU A 136 28.05 -42.67 37.22
N THR A 137 28.60 -42.49 38.42
CA THR A 137 28.02 -41.59 39.43
C THR A 137 28.19 -40.11 39.06
N ALA A 138 29.34 -39.73 38.48
CA ALA A 138 29.60 -38.35 38.05
C ALA A 138 28.76 -37.94 36.85
N GLU A 139 28.65 -38.82 35.84
CA GLU A 139 27.80 -38.60 34.66
C GLU A 139 26.32 -38.52 35.03
N ASN A 140 25.83 -39.42 35.91
CA ASN A 140 24.47 -39.36 36.43
C ASN A 140 24.20 -38.10 37.27
N ASN A 141 25.18 -37.64 38.04
CA ASN A 141 25.07 -36.37 38.77
C ASN A 141 25.02 -35.16 37.84
N GLN A 142 25.79 -35.16 36.74
CA GLN A 142 25.73 -34.11 35.72
C GLN A 142 24.40 -34.12 34.97
N GLU A 143 23.88 -35.30 34.61
CA GLU A 143 22.57 -35.46 34.00
C GLU A 143 21.46 -34.95 34.93
N ARG A 144 21.51 -35.29 36.23
CA ARG A 144 20.59 -34.74 37.23
C ARG A 144 20.68 -33.22 37.35
N ALA A 145 21.88 -32.65 37.31
CA ALA A 145 22.07 -31.20 37.37
C ALA A 145 21.48 -30.50 36.14
N LEU A 146 21.67 -31.05 34.94
CA LEU A 146 21.07 -30.53 33.71
C LEU A 146 19.55 -30.64 33.73
N LYS A 147 19.00 -31.77 34.20
CA LYS A 147 17.56 -31.98 34.34
C LYS A 147 16.94 -31.01 35.35
N ALA A 148 17.59 -30.77 36.48
CA ALA A 148 17.16 -29.78 37.47
C ALA A 148 17.18 -28.36 36.88
N LYS A 149 18.23 -28.01 36.12
CA LYS A 149 18.33 -26.71 35.44
C LYS A 149 17.22 -26.54 34.39
N LEU A 150 16.94 -27.57 33.60
CA LEU A 150 15.87 -27.54 32.60
C LEU A 150 14.50 -27.33 33.24
N LEU A 151 14.20 -28.04 34.34
CA LEU A 151 12.96 -27.86 35.10
C LEU A 151 12.84 -26.45 35.67
N SER A 152 13.92 -25.91 36.25
CA SER A 152 13.93 -24.54 36.77
C SER A 152 13.69 -23.52 35.66
N MET A 153 14.33 -23.68 34.49
CA MET A 153 14.09 -22.80 33.34
C MET A 153 12.67 -22.92 32.79
N GLN A 154 12.10 -24.12 32.77
CA GLN A 154 10.72 -24.33 32.35
C GLN A 154 9.74 -23.64 33.30
N GLN A 155 9.93 -23.78 34.61
CA GLN A 155 9.10 -23.10 35.61
C GLN A 155 9.22 -21.57 35.53
N ALA A 156 10.44 -21.05 35.31
CA ALA A 156 10.66 -19.63 35.09
C ALA A 156 9.94 -19.14 33.82
N ARG A 157 9.99 -19.91 32.72
CA ARG A 157 9.27 -19.60 31.48
C ARG A 157 7.76 -19.58 31.70
N GLU A 158 7.22 -20.58 32.38
CA GLU A 158 5.78 -20.66 32.69
C GLU A 158 5.31 -19.48 33.54
N THR A 159 6.11 -19.09 34.54
CA THR A 159 5.85 -17.92 35.37
C THR A 159 5.88 -16.64 34.53
N ALA A 160 6.88 -16.46 33.65
CA ALA A 160 6.97 -15.30 32.77
C ALA A 160 5.77 -15.23 31.80
N VAL A 161 5.36 -16.35 31.22
CA VAL A 161 4.17 -16.41 30.34
C VAL A 161 2.91 -15.99 31.08
N GLN A 162 2.72 -16.44 32.33
CA GLN A 162 1.59 -16.01 33.15
C GLN A 162 1.63 -14.50 33.44
N GLN A 163 2.81 -13.92 33.68
CA GLN A 163 2.96 -12.47 33.88
C GLN A 163 2.64 -11.69 32.60
N TYR A 164 3.12 -12.16 31.44
CA TYR A 164 2.81 -11.53 30.16
C TYR A 164 1.31 -11.53 29.86
N LYS A 165 0.62 -12.64 30.17
CA LYS A 165 -0.83 -12.73 29.99
C LYS A 165 -1.57 -11.71 30.87
N LYS A 166 -1.18 -11.55 32.14
CA LYS A 166 -1.76 -10.53 33.02
C LYS A 166 -1.53 -9.12 32.49
N LEU A 167 -0.30 -8.83 32.05
CA LEU A 167 0.04 -7.52 31.49
C LEU A 167 -0.75 -7.23 30.21
N GLU A 168 -0.98 -8.24 29.37
CA GLU A 168 -1.82 -8.12 28.16
C GLU A 168 -3.29 -7.80 28.52
N GLU A 169 -3.85 -8.47 29.54
CA GLU A 169 -5.19 -8.19 30.06
C GLU A 169 -5.30 -6.74 30.63
N GLU A 170 -4.28 -6.27 31.36
CA GLU A 170 -4.20 -4.90 31.85
C GLU A 170 -4.14 -3.87 30.71
N ILE A 171 -3.29 -4.11 29.71
CA ILE A 171 -3.19 -3.25 28.51
C ILE A 171 -4.54 -3.17 27.79
N GLN A 172 -5.23 -4.31 27.64
CA GLN A 172 -6.53 -4.33 26.98
C GLN A 172 -7.57 -3.57 27.79
N THR A 173 -7.57 -3.71 29.11
CA THR A 173 -8.44 -2.97 30.02
C THR A 173 -8.19 -1.46 29.92
N LEU A 174 -6.91 -1.03 29.92
CA LEU A 174 -6.54 0.37 29.76
C LEU A 174 -6.96 0.93 28.40
N ARG A 175 -6.87 0.15 27.32
CA ARG A 175 -7.35 0.57 25.98
C ARG A 175 -8.85 0.84 25.97
N VAL A 176 -9.63 -0.06 26.57
CA VAL A 176 -11.10 0.12 26.69
C VAL A 176 -11.41 1.35 27.53
N TYR A 177 -10.76 1.51 28.68
CA TYR A 177 -10.96 2.66 29.55
C TYR A 177 -10.62 3.98 28.86
N TYR A 178 -9.49 4.05 28.17
CA TYR A 178 -9.09 5.25 27.41
C TYR A 178 -10.07 5.58 26.28
N SER A 179 -10.52 4.57 25.53
CA SER A 179 -11.51 4.74 24.46
C SER A 179 -12.85 5.26 25.01
N LEU A 180 -13.30 4.73 26.14
CA LEU A 180 -14.51 5.16 26.80
C LEU A 180 -14.37 6.60 27.30
N HIS A 181 -13.29 6.92 28.01
CA HIS A 181 -13.01 8.27 28.50
C HIS A 181 -12.98 9.29 27.35
N LYS A 182 -12.32 8.96 26.23
CA LYS A 182 -12.29 9.82 25.04
C LYS A 182 -13.68 10.09 24.48
N SER A 183 -14.53 9.05 24.43
CA SER A 183 -15.90 9.16 23.93
C SER A 183 -16.77 10.00 24.87
N LEU A 184 -16.67 9.78 26.19
CA LEU A 184 -17.40 10.55 27.20
C LEU A 184 -16.97 12.02 27.21
N SER A 185 -15.68 12.31 27.09
CA SER A 185 -15.18 13.69 27.01
C SER A 185 -15.67 14.39 25.72
N GLN A 186 -15.76 13.66 24.61
CA GLN A 186 -16.35 14.18 23.37
C GLN A 186 -17.84 14.46 23.54
N GLU A 187 -18.57 13.59 24.24
CA GLU A 187 -19.99 13.78 24.57
C GLU A 187 -20.21 15.00 25.46
N GLU A 188 -19.38 15.20 26.49
CA GLU A 188 -19.44 16.36 27.37
C GLU A 188 -19.25 17.67 26.59
N ASN A 189 -18.26 17.72 25.69
CA ASN A 189 -18.05 18.88 24.81
C ASN A 189 -19.26 19.16 23.90
N LEU A 190 -19.83 18.11 23.30
CA LEU A 190 -21.03 18.25 22.46
C LEU A 190 -22.23 18.74 23.26
N LYS A 191 -22.38 18.28 24.51
CA LYS A 191 -23.44 18.72 25.42
C LYS A 191 -23.29 20.21 25.75
N ASP A 192 -22.08 20.69 26.01
CA ASP A 192 -21.83 22.10 26.26
C ASP A 192 -22.13 22.97 25.03
N GLN A 193 -21.73 22.53 23.83
CA GLN A 193 -22.08 23.22 22.58
C GLN A 193 -23.60 23.26 22.35
N PHE A 194 -24.29 22.15 22.63
CA PHE A 194 -25.74 22.07 22.53
C PHE A 194 -26.41 23.05 23.50
N ASN A 195 -25.98 23.06 24.76
CA ASN A 195 -26.50 23.97 25.79
C ASN A 195 -26.27 25.44 25.39
N TYR A 196 -25.08 25.79 24.92
CA TYR A 196 -24.79 27.15 24.43
C TYR A 196 -25.70 27.56 23.27
N THR A 197 -25.90 26.65 22.31
CA THR A 197 -26.78 26.88 21.16
C THR A 197 -28.23 27.05 21.62
N LEU A 198 -28.69 26.22 22.56
CA LEU A 198 -30.03 26.29 23.12
C LEU A 198 -30.26 27.60 23.87
N SER A 199 -29.34 28.00 24.76
CA SER A 199 -29.40 29.29 25.45
C SER A 199 -29.50 30.47 24.48
N THR A 200 -28.74 30.43 23.38
CA THR A 200 -28.79 31.47 22.35
C THR A 200 -30.18 31.57 21.70
N TYR A 201 -30.80 30.44 21.38
CA TYR A 201 -32.16 30.42 20.83
C TYR A 201 -33.20 30.86 21.85
N GLU A 202 -33.08 30.43 23.12
CA GLU A 202 -33.97 30.87 24.21
C GLU A 202 -33.90 32.39 24.41
N GLU A 203 -32.72 32.98 24.42
CA GLU A 203 -32.53 34.43 24.50
C GLU A 203 -33.13 35.16 23.29
N ALA A 204 -32.90 34.65 22.08
CA ALA A 204 -33.47 35.22 20.86
C ALA A 204 -35.01 35.15 20.87
N LEU A 205 -35.58 34.05 21.35
CA LEU A 205 -37.02 33.84 21.44
C LEU A 205 -37.64 34.76 22.50
N LYS A 206 -37.00 34.89 23.66
CA LYS A 206 -37.41 35.82 24.72
C LYS A 206 -37.36 37.27 24.25
N ASN A 207 -36.32 37.66 23.52
CA ASN A 207 -36.22 39.00 22.93
C ASN A 207 -37.35 39.26 21.92
N ARG A 208 -37.65 38.29 21.06
CA ARG A 208 -38.78 38.38 20.13
C ARG A 208 -40.11 38.49 20.87
N GLU A 209 -40.32 37.70 21.91
CA GLU A 209 -41.54 37.73 22.73
C GLU A 209 -41.72 39.09 23.42
N ASN A 210 -40.64 39.66 23.95
CA ASN A 210 -40.65 41.03 24.51
C ASN A 210 -41.05 42.07 23.45
N ILE A 211 -40.49 42.00 22.24
CA ILE A 211 -40.84 42.93 21.14
C ILE A 211 -42.31 42.80 20.75
N VAL A 212 -42.82 41.56 20.64
CA VAL A 212 -44.23 41.30 20.33
C VAL A 212 -45.14 41.86 21.42
N SER A 213 -44.80 41.65 22.69
CA SER A 213 -45.56 42.19 23.83
C SER A 213 -45.63 43.72 23.81
N ILE A 214 -44.49 44.39 23.59
CA ILE A 214 -44.43 45.86 23.47
C ILE A 214 -45.28 46.35 22.29
N THR A 215 -45.17 45.69 21.13
CA THR A 215 -45.92 46.08 19.93
C THR A 215 -47.43 45.87 20.12
N GLN A 216 -47.83 44.80 20.81
CA GLN A 216 -49.22 44.53 21.15
C GLN A 216 -49.79 45.62 22.07
N GLN A 217 -49.05 45.99 23.12
CA GLN A 217 -49.46 47.06 24.02
C GLN A 217 -49.60 48.40 23.29
N GLN A 218 -48.66 48.74 22.40
CA GLN A 218 -48.73 49.96 21.59
C GLN A 218 -49.94 49.96 20.65
N ASN A 219 -50.26 48.81 20.03
CA ASN A 219 -51.44 48.68 19.17
C ASN A 219 -52.74 48.85 19.95
N GLU A 220 -52.82 48.29 21.16
CA GLU A 220 -53.97 48.48 22.05
C GLU A 220 -54.14 49.95 22.45
N GLU A 221 -53.04 50.63 22.80
CA GLU A 221 -53.07 52.06 23.12
C GLU A 221 -53.52 52.90 21.91
N LEU A 222 -52.96 52.66 20.72
CA LEU A 222 -53.38 53.33 19.49
C LEU A 222 -54.85 53.08 19.15
N ALA A 223 -55.36 51.86 19.36
CA ALA A 223 -56.76 51.55 19.16
C ALA A 223 -57.66 52.36 20.12
N THR A 224 -57.26 52.50 21.39
CA THR A 224 -58.01 53.33 22.35
C THR A 224 -57.98 54.82 21.99
N GLN A 225 -56.82 55.35 21.57
CA GLN A 225 -56.68 56.73 21.10
C GLN A 225 -57.54 57.00 19.87
N LEU A 226 -57.57 56.07 18.91
CA LEU A 226 -58.42 56.16 17.72
C LEU A 226 -59.91 56.17 18.10
N GLN A 227 -60.32 55.31 19.03
CA GLN A 227 -61.70 55.25 19.47
C GLN A 227 -62.13 56.53 20.20
N GLN A 228 -61.24 57.12 21.00
CA GLN A 228 -61.47 58.43 21.62
C GLN A 228 -61.56 59.55 20.58
N ALA A 229 -60.65 59.59 19.60
CA ALA A 229 -60.71 60.59 18.53
C ALA A 229 -62.01 60.49 17.70
N LEU A 230 -62.51 59.27 17.47
CA LEU A 230 -63.78 59.04 16.79
C LEU A 230 -64.98 59.56 17.60
N THR A 231 -64.99 59.36 18.92
CA THR A 231 -66.09 59.89 19.77
C THR A 231 -66.03 61.41 19.87
N GLU A 232 -64.84 61.99 20.02
CA GLU A 232 -64.64 63.44 19.99
C GLU A 232 -65.10 64.05 18.67
N ARG A 233 -64.75 63.43 17.53
CA ARG A 233 -65.21 63.86 16.20
C ARG A 233 -66.74 63.83 16.10
N ALA A 234 -67.37 62.75 16.54
CA ALA A 234 -68.83 62.63 16.51
C ALA A 234 -69.53 63.71 17.37
N ASN A 235 -68.97 64.02 18.54
CA ASN A 235 -69.48 65.09 19.40
C ASN A 235 -69.34 66.47 18.75
N MET A 236 -68.19 66.77 18.16
CA MET A 236 -67.94 68.02 17.43
C MET A 236 -68.86 68.18 16.22
N GLU A 237 -69.09 67.10 15.49
CA GLU A 237 -70.01 67.07 14.34
C GLU A 237 -71.45 67.38 14.76
N LEU A 238 -71.88 66.84 15.90
CA LEU A 238 -73.19 67.14 16.50
C LEU A 238 -73.31 68.60 16.95
N GLN A 239 -72.26 69.16 17.57
CA GLN A 239 -72.22 70.59 17.93
C GLN A 239 -72.26 71.51 16.70
N LEU A 240 -71.52 71.17 15.64
CA LEU A 240 -71.54 71.91 14.37
C LEU A 240 -72.92 71.90 13.74
N GLN A 241 -73.62 70.75 13.76
CA GLN A 241 -74.98 70.63 13.26
C GLN A 241 -75.94 71.57 14.00
N HIS A 242 -75.89 71.59 15.34
CA HIS A 242 -76.69 72.51 16.15
C HIS A 242 -76.36 73.99 15.90
N ALA A 243 -75.07 74.34 15.78
CA ALA A 243 -74.65 75.69 15.46
C ALA A 243 -75.14 76.13 14.06
N ARG A 244 -75.13 75.22 13.09
CA ARG A 244 -75.63 75.43 11.73
C ARG A 244 -77.14 75.68 11.73
N GLU A 245 -77.91 74.88 12.46
CA GLU A 245 -79.37 75.06 12.64
C GLU A 245 -79.69 76.40 13.32
N ALA A 246 -78.98 76.74 14.40
CA ALA A 246 -79.15 78.00 15.11
C ALA A 246 -78.84 79.21 14.21
N SER A 247 -77.75 79.13 13.43
CA SER A 247 -77.38 80.15 12.44
C SER A 247 -78.44 80.30 11.35
N GLN A 248 -79.00 79.20 10.84
CA GLN A 248 -80.08 79.23 9.85
C GLN A 248 -81.33 79.93 10.41
N VAL A 249 -81.75 79.60 11.63
CA VAL A 249 -82.88 80.26 12.31
C VAL A 249 -82.62 81.74 12.52
N ALA A 250 -81.40 82.12 12.93
CA ALA A 250 -81.02 83.52 13.07
C ALA A 250 -81.06 84.26 11.72
N ASN A 251 -80.56 83.64 10.66
CA ASN A 251 -80.57 84.19 9.30
C ASN A 251 -82.01 84.38 8.78
N GLU A 252 -82.91 83.41 9.01
CA GLU A 252 -84.33 83.55 8.68
C GLU A 252 -84.99 84.73 9.43
N LYS A 253 -84.63 84.94 10.71
CA LYS A 253 -85.09 86.11 11.48
C LYS A 253 -84.56 87.41 10.89
N VAL A 254 -83.27 87.47 10.54
CA VAL A 254 -82.66 88.64 9.89
C VAL A 254 -83.39 88.95 8.58
N GLN A 255 -83.60 87.96 7.70
CA GLN A 255 -84.34 88.17 6.45
C GLN A 255 -85.77 88.69 6.68
N LYS A 256 -86.47 88.19 7.71
CA LYS A 256 -87.80 88.71 8.08
C LYS A 256 -87.71 90.17 8.54
N LEU A 257 -86.73 90.51 9.35
CA LEU A 257 -86.49 91.88 9.82
C LEU A 257 -86.10 92.81 8.66
N GLU A 258 -85.23 92.39 7.75
CA GLU A 258 -84.87 93.13 6.53
C GLU A 258 -86.11 93.41 5.69
N ARG A 259 -86.95 92.41 5.44
CA ARG A 259 -88.24 92.60 4.74
C ARG A 259 -89.15 93.60 5.46
N LEU A 260 -89.25 93.54 6.78
CA LEU A 260 -90.05 94.49 7.57
C LEU A 260 -89.47 95.91 7.49
N VAL A 261 -88.15 96.05 7.60
CA VAL A 261 -87.45 97.33 7.46
C VAL A 261 -87.69 97.91 6.07
N ASP A 262 -87.63 97.10 5.01
CA ASP A 262 -87.93 97.55 3.64
C ASP A 262 -89.39 97.99 3.48
N VAL A 263 -90.35 97.28 4.08
CA VAL A 263 -91.76 97.68 4.11
C VAL A 263 -91.93 99.01 4.86
N LEU A 264 -91.27 99.18 6.01
CA LEU A 264 -91.31 100.42 6.78
C LEU A 264 -90.65 101.57 6.04
N ARG A 265 -89.48 101.37 5.43
CA ARG A 265 -88.82 102.35 4.55
C ARG A 265 -89.73 102.78 3.41
N LYS A 266 -90.45 101.83 2.77
CA LYS A 266 -91.49 102.15 1.78
C LYS A 266 -92.62 102.99 2.38
N LYS A 267 -93.23 102.57 3.52
CA LYS A 267 -94.33 103.30 4.17
C LYS A 267 -93.95 104.70 4.68
N VAL A 268 -92.70 104.90 5.11
CA VAL A 268 -92.19 106.21 5.56
C VAL A 268 -91.76 107.07 4.37
N GLY A 269 -91.19 106.48 3.32
CA GLY A 269 -90.81 107.16 2.08
C GLY A 269 -91.99 107.55 1.17
N THR A 270 -93.11 106.82 1.24
CA THR A 270 -94.39 107.18 0.59
C THR A 270 -95.34 107.75 1.64
N GLY A 271 -95.27 109.05 1.87
CA GLY A 271 -95.91 109.72 3.01
C GLY A 271 -97.41 109.47 3.19
N THR A 272 -97.79 109.05 4.40
CA THR A 272 -99.02 109.45 5.13
C THR A 272 -98.83 109.07 6.59
N MET A 273 -98.20 109.94 7.40
CA MET A 273 -98.28 109.84 8.86
C MET A 273 -99.61 110.45 9.30
N ARG A 274 -100.56 109.63 9.75
CA ARG A 274 -101.75 110.11 10.44
C ARG A 274 -101.47 110.06 11.95
N THR A 275 -101.04 111.18 12.49
CA THR A 275 -100.96 111.42 13.93
C THR A 275 -102.38 111.39 14.50
N VAL A 276 -102.62 110.62 15.55
CA VAL A 276 -103.82 110.75 16.39
C VAL A 276 -103.32 110.94 17.82
N ILE A 277 -103.65 112.12 18.35
CA ILE A 277 -103.58 112.53 19.76
C ILE A 277 -104.56 111.69 20.57
#